data_AF-A0AA37BER8-F1
#
_entry.id   AF-A0AA37BER8-F1
#
_cell.length_a   1.000
_cell.length_b   1.000
_cell.length_c   1.000
_cell.angle_alpha   90.00
_cell.angle_beta   90.00
_cell.angle_gamma   90.00
#
_symmetry.space_group_name_H-M   'P 1'
#
loop_
_entity.id
_entity.type
_entity.pdbx_description
1 polymer ?
#
loop_
_entity_poly.entity_id
_entity_poly.type
_entity_poly.pdbx_seq_one_letter_code
_entity_poly.pdbx_strand_id
1 'polypeptide(L)'
;MRRLILDSGAVTFLSDQSPDAIAVLRRLRAREIWPPLIPSVVLVECLTGNAGRDAKVNRFPPARNPRVELPMELARRAATLRTKALASMVRADRKALPSAVDALVVAYAEAEGSALVLTGDGKDLRPLAEQARGVRVATLGELVGRTQV
;
A
#
# COMPACT_ATOMS: atom_id res chain seq x y z
N MET A 1 -1.57 0.29 -18.34
CA MET A 1 -2.21 1.21 -17.37
C MET A 1 -1.58 0.99 -16.01
N ARG A 2 -1.23 2.05 -15.27
CA ARG A 2 -0.56 1.95 -13.96
C ARG A 2 -1.63 1.85 -12.87
N ARG A 3 -1.66 0.76 -12.11
CA ARG A 3 -2.63 0.60 -10.99
C ARG A 3 -2.11 1.24 -9.71
N LEU A 4 -3.01 1.74 -8.86
CA LEU A 4 -2.69 2.25 -7.52
C LEU A 4 -3.15 1.23 -6.49
N ILE A 5 -2.26 0.90 -5.55
CA ILE A 5 -2.54 0.05 -4.40
C ILE A 5 -2.19 0.83 -3.14
N LEU A 6 -3.05 0.73 -2.12
CA LEU A 6 -2.81 1.33 -0.82
C LEU A 6 -2.44 0.26 0.19
N ASP A 7 -1.44 0.56 1.03
CA ASP A 7 -1.22 -0.14 2.29
C ASP A 7 -2.08 0.48 3.42
N SER A 8 -1.89 -0.01 4.65
CA SER A 8 -2.66 0.46 5.81
C SER A 8 -2.32 1.90 6.22
N GLY A 9 -1.07 2.31 6.07
CA GLY A 9 -0.64 3.69 6.32
C GLY A 9 -1.33 4.70 5.38
N ALA A 10 -1.38 4.39 4.09
CA ALA A 10 -2.05 5.23 3.10
C ALA A 10 -3.57 5.24 3.26
N VAL A 11 -4.20 4.08 3.56
CA VAL A 11 -5.63 4.03 3.86
C VAL A 11 -5.96 4.91 5.07
N THR A 12 -5.20 4.77 6.16
CA THR A 12 -5.39 5.53 7.40
C THR A 12 -5.28 7.04 7.15
N PHE A 13 -4.21 7.48 6.47
CA PHE A 13 -4.01 8.89 6.16
C PHE A 13 -5.09 9.47 5.25
N LEU A 14 -5.42 8.79 4.15
CA LEU A 14 -6.40 9.31 3.19
C LEU A 14 -7.83 9.30 3.76
N SER A 15 -8.11 8.42 4.72
CA SER A 15 -9.39 8.36 5.43
C SER A 15 -9.58 9.49 6.45
N ASP A 16 -8.50 10.13 6.90
CA ASP A 16 -8.58 11.24 7.85
C ASP A 16 -9.19 12.51 7.26
N GLN A 17 -9.17 12.64 5.92
CA GLN A 17 -9.67 13.80 5.18
C GLN A 17 -9.07 15.14 5.61
N SER A 18 -7.85 15.11 6.15
CA SER A 18 -7.06 16.31 6.40
C SER A 18 -6.79 17.10 5.10
N PRO A 19 -6.43 18.40 5.17
CA PRO A 19 -6.07 19.19 3.99
C PRO A 19 -5.00 18.52 3.10
N ASP A 20 -4.00 17.89 3.71
CA ASP A 20 -2.95 17.15 3.00
C ASP A 20 -3.51 15.89 2.33
N ALA A 21 -4.37 15.13 3.01
CA ALA A 21 -5.07 13.99 2.43
C ALA A 21 -5.90 14.39 1.20
N ILE A 22 -6.63 15.51 1.29
CA ILE A 22 -7.40 16.06 0.17
C ILE A 22 -6.48 16.48 -0.99
N ALA A 23 -5.34 17.10 -0.71
CA ALA A 23 -4.36 17.48 -1.72
C ALA A 23 -3.79 16.26 -2.45
N VAL A 24 -3.43 15.19 -1.71
CA VAL A 24 -2.99 13.92 -2.29
C VAL A 24 -4.09 13.30 -3.14
N LEU A 25 -5.32 13.21 -2.64
CA LEU A 25 -6.47 12.67 -3.39
C LEU A 25 -6.68 13.41 -4.71
N ARG A 26 -6.59 14.74 -4.72
CA ARG A 26 -6.67 15.55 -5.95
C ARG A 26 -5.57 15.20 -6.94
N ARG A 27 -4.32 15.03 -6.48
CA ARG A 27 -3.19 14.62 -7.32
C ARG A 27 -3.37 13.21 -7.90
N LEU A 28 -3.88 12.27 -7.11
CA LEU A 28 -4.15 10.90 -7.56
C LEU A 28 -5.24 10.87 -8.64
N ARG A 29 -6.31 11.66 -8.47
CA ARG A 29 -7.37 11.82 -9.47
C ARG A 29 -6.87 12.49 -10.76
N ALA A 30 -6.10 13.57 -10.64
CA ALA A 30 -5.53 14.27 -11.80
C ALA A 30 -4.56 13.39 -12.62
N ARG A 31 -3.96 12.38 -11.99
CA ARG A 31 -3.10 11.39 -12.65
C ARG A 31 -3.86 10.16 -13.17
N GLU A 32 -5.19 10.14 -13.06
CA GLU A 32 -6.07 9.05 -13.52
C GLU A 32 -5.70 7.66 -12.94
N ILE A 33 -5.11 7.64 -11.74
CA ILE A 33 -4.77 6.40 -11.02
C ILE A 33 -5.73 6.10 -9.86
N TRP A 34 -6.82 6.87 -9.75
CA TRP A 34 -7.92 6.66 -8.83
C TRP A 34 -9.12 6.01 -9.58
N PRO A 35 -9.86 5.05 -9.00
CA PRO A 35 -9.79 4.54 -7.63
C PRO A 35 -8.67 3.51 -7.40
N PRO A 36 -8.15 3.41 -6.17
CA PRO A 36 -7.15 2.41 -5.81
C PRO A 36 -7.77 1.02 -5.68
N LEU A 37 -6.90 0.01 -5.69
CA LEU A 37 -7.17 -1.30 -5.11
C LEU A 37 -6.67 -1.31 -3.66
N ILE A 38 -7.49 -1.86 -2.75
CA ILE A 38 -7.09 -2.09 -1.35
C ILE A 38 -7.23 -3.59 -1.10
N PRO A 39 -6.14 -4.32 -0.84
CA PRO A 39 -6.22 -5.72 -0.47
C PRO A 39 -7.06 -5.90 0.81
N SER A 40 -7.88 -6.94 0.89
CA SER A 40 -8.71 -7.22 2.08
C SER A 40 -7.87 -7.33 3.36
N VAL A 41 -6.67 -7.90 3.27
CA VAL A 41 -5.70 -8.01 4.37
C VAL A 41 -5.22 -6.65 4.91
N VAL A 42 -5.24 -5.58 4.10
CA VAL A 42 -4.93 -4.23 4.56
C VAL A 42 -6.07 -3.68 5.43
N LEU A 43 -7.33 -3.99 5.08
CA LEU A 43 -8.47 -3.61 5.91
C LEU A 43 -8.43 -4.27 7.29
N VAL A 44 -7.84 -5.48 7.40
CA VAL A 44 -7.62 -6.13 8.71
C VAL A 44 -6.69 -5.32 9.60
N GLU A 45 -5.71 -4.61 9.04
CA GLU A 45 -4.82 -3.72 9.82
C GLU A 45 -5.48 -2.38 10.15
N CYS A 46 -6.34 -1.88 9.27
CA CYS A 46 -6.99 -0.57 9.43
C CYS A 46 -8.20 -0.61 10.36
N LEU A 47 -8.88 -1.75 10.49
CA LEU A 47 -10.14 -1.89 11.20
C LEU A 47 -9.94 -2.55 12.56
N THR A 48 -10.69 -2.07 13.54
CA THR A 48 -10.63 -2.57 14.93
C THR A 48 -11.87 -3.38 15.32
N GLY A 49 -12.89 -3.41 14.46
CA GLY A 49 -14.20 -3.97 14.78
C GLY A 49 -15.07 -3.03 15.62
N ASN A 50 -14.60 -1.82 15.91
CA ASN A 50 -15.36 -0.79 16.61
C ASN A 50 -15.89 0.23 15.59
N ALA A 51 -17.20 0.22 15.37
CA ALA A 51 -17.85 1.07 14.37
C ALA A 51 -17.54 2.57 14.52
N GLY A 52 -17.37 3.07 15.75
CA GLY A 52 -17.03 4.47 16.01
C GLY A 52 -15.60 4.81 15.58
N ARG A 53 -14.63 3.96 15.92
CA ARG A 53 -13.21 4.13 15.52
C ARG A 53 -13.01 3.91 14.04
N ASP A 54 -13.74 2.95 13.47
CA ASP A 54 -13.61 2.53 12.08
C ASP A 54 -14.40 3.43 11.11
N ALA A 55 -15.20 4.38 11.61
CA ALA A 55 -16.11 5.20 10.81
C ALA A 55 -15.42 5.94 9.65
N LYS A 56 -14.20 6.43 9.85
CA LYS A 56 -13.43 7.13 8.81
C LYS A 56 -13.02 6.19 7.68
N VAL A 57 -12.47 5.02 8.03
CA VAL A 57 -12.05 3.99 7.06
C VAL A 57 -13.27 3.38 6.35
N ASN A 58 -14.36 3.14 7.06
CA ASN A 58 -15.61 2.61 6.47
C ASN A 58 -16.29 3.59 5.50
N ARG A 59 -16.10 4.90 5.70
CA ARG A 59 -16.58 5.96 4.79
C ARG A 59 -15.60 6.24 3.65
N PHE A 60 -14.41 5.64 3.66
CA PHE A 60 -13.46 5.80 2.59
C PHE A 60 -14.11 5.38 1.27
N PRO A 61 -13.98 6.17 0.19
CA PRO A 61 -14.70 5.90 -1.04
C PRO A 61 -14.43 4.48 -1.52
N PRO A 62 -15.43 3.78 -2.09
CA PRO A 62 -15.27 2.39 -2.47
C PRO A 62 -14.04 2.26 -3.36
N ALA A 63 -13.02 1.60 -2.81
CA ALA A 63 -11.93 1.09 -3.62
C ALA A 63 -12.52 0.19 -4.70
N ARG A 64 -11.80 0.00 -5.79
CA ARG A 64 -12.14 -1.06 -6.74
C ARG A 64 -12.08 -2.36 -5.93
N ASN A 65 -13.27 -2.94 -5.67
CA ASN A 65 -13.60 -4.10 -4.85
C ASN A 65 -12.38 -4.82 -4.23
N PRO A 66 -12.27 -4.93 -2.89
CA PRO A 66 -11.17 -5.70 -2.29
C PRO A 66 -11.16 -7.08 -2.93
N ARG A 67 -10.02 -7.49 -3.51
CA ARG A 67 -9.84 -8.90 -3.89
C ARG A 67 -9.95 -9.68 -2.59
N VAL A 68 -11.09 -10.35 -2.40
CA VAL A 68 -11.36 -11.19 -1.22
C VAL A 68 -10.53 -12.46 -1.30
N GLU A 69 -10.21 -12.89 -2.51
CA GLU A 69 -9.42 -14.09 -2.74
C GLU A 69 -7.93 -13.81 -2.54
N LEU A 70 -7.33 -14.58 -1.63
CA LEU A 70 -5.88 -14.77 -1.52
C LEU A 70 -5.53 -16.13 -2.14
N PRO A 71 -5.20 -16.19 -3.45
CA PRO A 71 -4.80 -17.45 -4.07
C PRO A 71 -3.51 -17.97 -3.45
N MET A 72 -3.37 -19.30 -3.40
CA MET A 72 -2.15 -19.95 -2.87
C MET A 72 -0.87 -19.45 -3.56
N GLU A 73 -0.92 -19.22 -4.87
CA GLU A 73 0.22 -18.70 -5.63
C GLU A 73 0.63 -17.29 -5.18
N LEU A 74 -0.34 -16.44 -4.83
CA LEU A 74 -0.05 -15.11 -4.32
C LEU A 74 0.59 -15.17 -2.92
N ALA A 75 0.10 -16.07 -2.06
CA ALA A 75 0.68 -16.29 -0.73
C ALA A 75 2.12 -16.83 -0.82
N ARG A 76 2.38 -17.80 -1.72
CA ARG A 76 3.73 -18.31 -2.00
C ARG A 76 4.65 -17.24 -2.54
N ARG A 77 4.12 -16.38 -3.42
CA ARG A 77 4.89 -15.27 -3.99
C ARG A 77 5.26 -14.25 -2.91
N ALA A 78 4.31 -13.84 -2.07
CA ALA A 78 4.55 -12.96 -0.94
C ALA A 78 5.62 -13.53 0.01
N ALA A 79 5.54 -14.82 0.37
CA ALA A 79 6.55 -15.46 1.20
C ALA A 79 7.95 -15.38 0.57
N THR A 80 8.05 -15.64 -0.74
CA THR A 80 9.32 -15.55 -1.48
C THR A 80 9.88 -14.13 -1.47
N LEU A 81 9.05 -13.12 -1.73
CA LEU A 81 9.45 -11.71 -1.70
C LEU A 81 9.98 -11.32 -0.31
N ARG A 82 9.27 -11.71 0.74
CA ARG A 82 9.64 -11.42 2.13
C ARG A 82 10.98 -12.06 2.51
N THR A 83 11.18 -13.34 2.21
CA THR A 83 12.45 -14.01 2.49
C THR A 83 13.63 -13.33 1.79
N LYS A 84 13.46 -12.95 0.51
CA LYS A 84 14.52 -12.27 -0.25
C LYS A 84 14.82 -10.87 0.30
N ALA A 85 13.79 -10.09 0.61
CA ALA A 85 13.94 -8.77 1.20
C ALA A 85 14.67 -8.84 2.55
N LEU A 86 14.28 -9.78 3.43
CA LEU A 86 14.95 -9.99 4.71
C LEU A 86 16.42 -10.38 4.56
N ALA A 87 16.75 -11.16 3.53
CA ALA A 87 18.13 -11.56 3.25
C ALA A 87 18.99 -10.41 2.70
N SER A 88 18.40 -9.39 2.06
CA SER A 88 19.11 -8.25 1.50
C SER A 88 19.28 -7.07 2.47
N MET A 89 18.59 -7.07 3.61
CA MET A 89 18.64 -5.97 4.60
C MET A 89 19.85 -6.07 5.55
N VAL A 90 20.42 -4.91 5.91
CA VAL A 90 21.51 -4.82 6.91
C VAL A 90 20.93 -5.03 8.32
N ARG A 91 21.73 -5.62 9.24
CA ARG A 91 21.27 -5.93 10.62
C ARG A 91 20.70 -4.74 11.39
N ALA A 92 21.12 -3.51 11.10
CA ALA A 92 20.60 -2.29 11.74
C ALA A 92 19.16 -1.94 11.32
N ASP A 93 18.70 -2.41 10.15
CA ASP A 93 17.39 -2.10 9.58
C ASP A 93 16.26 -3.00 10.12
N ARG A 94 16.58 -3.89 11.07
CA ARG A 94 15.63 -4.86 11.66
C ARG A 94 14.46 -4.25 12.43
N LYS A 95 14.45 -2.94 12.68
CA LYS A 95 13.29 -2.26 13.27
C LYS A 95 12.17 -1.98 12.26
N ALA A 96 12.45 -2.07 10.96
CA ALA A 96 11.49 -1.83 9.88
C ALA A 96 11.33 -3.07 8.99
N LEU A 97 11.21 -4.25 9.60
CA LEU A 97 11.10 -5.49 8.86
C LEU A 97 9.74 -5.59 8.17
N PRO A 98 9.70 -6.02 6.90
CA PRO A 98 8.44 -6.24 6.21
C PRO A 98 7.62 -7.33 6.90
N SER A 99 6.35 -7.00 7.19
CA SER A 99 5.35 -7.91 7.71
C SER A 99 4.86 -8.90 6.63
N ALA A 100 3.99 -9.83 7.03
CA ALA A 100 3.31 -10.69 6.06
C ALA A 100 2.32 -9.91 5.19
N VAL A 101 1.69 -8.86 5.74
CA VAL A 101 0.73 -8.01 5.01
C VAL A 101 1.49 -7.17 3.98
N ASP A 102 2.63 -6.59 4.33
CA ASP A 102 3.47 -5.83 3.40
C ASP A 102 3.88 -6.66 2.19
N ALA A 103 4.30 -7.90 2.45
CA ALA A 103 4.66 -8.84 1.39
C ALA A 103 3.48 -9.19 0.48
N LEU A 104 2.27 -9.31 1.04
CA LEU A 104 1.05 -9.52 0.27
C LEU A 104 0.68 -8.28 -0.55
N VAL A 105 0.78 -7.08 0.00
CA VAL A 105 0.54 -5.81 -0.72
C VAL A 105 1.43 -5.73 -1.96
N VAL A 106 2.73 -6.03 -1.82
CA VAL A 106 3.68 -6.04 -2.94
C VAL A 106 3.40 -7.18 -3.92
N ALA A 107 3.02 -8.37 -3.45
CA ALA A 107 2.64 -9.48 -4.33
C ALA A 107 1.38 -9.15 -5.15
N TYR A 108 0.37 -8.52 -4.55
CA TYR A 108 -0.81 -8.00 -5.28
C TYR A 108 -0.38 -6.97 -6.33
N ALA A 109 0.52 -6.05 -5.97
CA ALA A 109 1.05 -5.04 -6.88
C ALA A 109 1.77 -5.65 -8.09
N GLU A 110 2.56 -6.69 -7.87
CA GLU A 110 3.25 -7.41 -8.94
C GLU A 110 2.25 -8.17 -9.83
N ALA A 111 1.24 -8.82 -9.26
CA ALA A 111 0.23 -9.58 -9.99
C ALA A 111 -0.63 -8.69 -10.93
N GLU A 112 -0.71 -7.39 -10.64
CA GLU A 112 -1.39 -6.41 -11.50
C GLU A 112 -0.52 -5.94 -12.69
N GLY A 113 0.72 -6.44 -12.84
CA GLY A 113 1.61 -6.24 -13.99
C GLY A 113 2.35 -4.90 -14.04
N SER A 114 1.79 -3.83 -13.49
CA SER A 114 2.52 -2.59 -13.14
C SER A 114 1.71 -1.72 -12.17
N ALA A 115 2.23 -1.56 -10.96
CA ALA A 115 1.52 -0.87 -9.89
C ALA A 115 2.39 0.11 -9.11
N LEU A 116 1.75 1.16 -8.61
CA LEU A 116 2.26 2.04 -7.57
C LEU A 116 1.64 1.63 -6.24
N VAL A 117 2.47 1.23 -5.28
CA VAL A 117 2.08 1.09 -3.88
C VAL A 117 2.30 2.43 -3.21
N LEU A 118 1.24 3.00 -2.64
CA LEU A 118 1.29 4.21 -1.85
C LEU A 118 1.25 3.85 -0.37
N THR A 119 2.16 4.46 0.40
CA THR A 119 2.33 4.20 1.84
C THR A 119 2.59 5.46 2.66
N GLY A 120 2.35 5.38 3.97
CA GLY A 120 2.82 6.38 4.95
C GLY A 120 4.33 6.36 5.16
N ASP A 121 4.97 5.19 5.17
CA ASP A 121 6.42 5.02 5.32
C ASP A 121 6.91 3.92 4.36
N GLY A 122 7.99 4.18 3.63
CA GLY A 122 8.49 3.25 2.62
C GLY A 122 9.55 2.26 3.11
N LYS A 123 9.97 2.31 4.38
CA LYS A 123 11.14 1.56 4.87
C LYS A 123 10.99 0.05 4.79
N ASP A 124 9.80 -0.47 5.05
CA ASP A 124 9.44 -1.89 5.01
C ASP A 124 9.00 -2.36 3.61
N LEU A 125 8.32 -1.51 2.84
CA LEU A 125 7.80 -1.86 1.52
C LEU A 125 8.83 -1.75 0.39
N ARG A 126 9.83 -0.85 0.49
CA ARG A 126 10.86 -0.70 -0.57
C ARG A 126 11.72 -1.96 -0.74
N PRO A 127 12.26 -2.59 0.33
CA PRO A 127 13.02 -3.83 0.19
C PRO A 127 12.23 -4.95 -0.49
N LEU A 128 10.92 -5.03 -0.25
CA LEU A 128 10.04 -5.99 -0.94
C LEU A 128 9.88 -5.66 -2.42
N ALA A 129 9.64 -4.38 -2.75
CA ALA A 129 9.43 -3.93 -4.12
C ALA A 129 10.67 -4.15 -5.01
N GLU A 130 11.87 -4.05 -4.45
CA GLU A 130 13.13 -4.38 -5.14
C GLU A 130 13.21 -5.84 -5.60
N GLN A 131 12.49 -6.75 -4.93
CA GLN A 131 12.41 -8.18 -5.28
C GLN A 131 11.25 -8.50 -6.23
N ALA A 132 10.40 -7.49 -6.52
CA ALA A 132 9.17 -7.62 -7.29
C ALA A 132 9.29 -6.94 -8.66
N ARG A 133 8.62 -7.50 -9.67
CA ARG A 133 8.62 -6.97 -11.04
C ARG A 133 7.56 -5.89 -11.20
N GLY A 134 7.95 -4.75 -11.73
CA GLY A 134 7.01 -3.69 -12.12
C GLY A 134 6.31 -3.00 -10.95
N VAL A 135 6.75 -3.20 -9.72
CA VAL A 135 6.22 -2.54 -8.51
C VAL A 135 7.05 -1.31 -8.19
N ARG A 136 6.40 -0.18 -7.94
CA ARG A 136 7.02 1.03 -7.40
C ARG A 136 6.37 1.42 -6.10
N VAL A 137 7.17 1.84 -5.13
CA VAL A 137 6.69 2.40 -3.86
C VAL A 137 6.84 3.92 -3.89
N ALA A 138 5.81 4.63 -3.43
CA ALA A 138 5.89 6.05 -3.14
C ALA A 138 5.31 6.32 -1.76
N THR A 139 5.87 7.30 -1.06
CA THR A 139 5.30 7.76 0.22
C THR A 139 4.33 8.92 0.01
N LEU A 140 3.42 9.11 0.96
CA LEU A 140 2.54 10.27 0.98
C LEU A 140 3.33 11.58 0.99
N GLY A 141 4.44 11.64 1.74
CA GLY A 141 5.34 12.80 1.76
C GLY A 141 5.93 13.12 0.38
N GLU A 142 6.33 12.11 -0.40
CA GLU A 142 6.80 12.31 -1.78
C GLU A 142 5.69 12.81 -2.72
N LEU A 143 4.43 12.48 -2.42
CA LEU A 143 3.27 12.98 -3.16
C LEU A 143 2.81 14.37 -2.72
N VAL A 144 3.08 14.81 -1.49
CA VAL A 144 2.79 16.16 -0.97
C VAL A 144 3.91 17.13 -1.34
N GLY A 145 5.17 16.71 -1.22
CA GLY A 145 6.36 17.52 -1.49
C GLY A 145 6.63 17.88 -2.95
N ARG A 146 5.98 17.22 -3.92
CA ARG A 146 6.06 17.58 -5.35
C ARG A 146 5.17 18.76 -5.75
N THR A 147 5.21 19.81 -4.93
CA THR A 147 4.71 21.14 -5.30
C THR A 147 5.91 21.94 -5.76
N GLN A 148 5.85 22.55 -6.95
CA GLN A 148 6.94 23.21 -7.71
C GLN A 148 7.73 22.25 -8.61
N VAL A 149 7.32 22.14 -9.88
CA VAL A 149 7.87 22.92 -11.01
C VAL A 149 6.71 23.22 -11.96
#